data_AF-A0A2N9LDJ5-F1
#
_entry.id   AF-A0A2N9LDJ5-F1
#
_cell.length_a   1.000
_cell.length_b   1.000
_cell.length_c   1.000
_cell.angle_alpha   90.00
_cell.angle_beta   90.00
_cell.angle_gamma   90.00
#
_symmetry.space_group_name_H-M   'P 1'
#
loop_
_entity.id
_entity.type
_entity.pdbx_description
1 polymer ?
#
loop_
_entity_poly.entity_id
_entity_poly.type
_entity_poly.pdbx_seq_one_letter_code
_entity_poly.pdbx_strand_id
1 'polypeptide(L)' 'MTAAQLWTLARLLTLAETADLLRLSPHTVRAMVRKGKLRPVRICRRLLFSQEEIARLLAEAK' A
#
# COMPACT_ATOMS: atom_id res chain seq x y z
N MET A 1 -7.36 19.54 11.39
CA MET A 1 -7.21 18.91 10.06
C MET A 1 -5.82 19.26 9.55
N THR A 2 -4.82 18.42 9.85
CA THR A 2 -3.39 18.72 9.69
C THR A 2 -2.94 18.61 8.23
N ALA A 3 -2.18 19.58 7.75
CA ALA A 3 -1.63 19.64 6.38
C ALA A 3 -0.76 18.41 5.99
N ALA A 4 -0.25 17.66 6.98
CA ALA A 4 0.40 16.37 6.78
C ALA A 4 -0.54 15.30 6.18
N GLN A 5 -1.86 15.48 6.28
CA GLN A 5 -2.85 14.57 5.73
C GLN A 5 -3.17 14.86 4.26
N LEU A 6 -2.91 16.08 3.77
CA LEU A 6 -3.14 16.44 2.37
C LEU A 6 -1.97 16.02 1.46
N TRP A 7 -0.73 16.05 1.96
CA TRP A 7 0.42 15.56 1.19
C TRP A 7 0.43 14.02 1.03
N THR A 8 -0.25 13.32 1.93
CA THR A 8 -0.31 11.84 1.95
C THR A 8 -1.38 11.25 1.03
N LEU A 9 -2.40 12.02 0.65
CA LEU A 9 -3.53 11.54 -0.18
C LEU A 9 -3.19 11.33 -1.67
N ALA A 10 -2.08 11.89 -2.18
CA ALA A 10 -1.81 11.90 -3.63
C ALA A 10 -0.66 10.98 -4.08
N ARG A 11 0.10 10.37 -3.17
CA ARG A 11 1.26 9.54 -3.54
C ARG A 11 0.87 8.07 -3.62
N LEU A 12 0.99 7.53 -4.82
CA LEU A 12 1.01 6.09 -5.07
C LEU A 12 2.38 5.53 -4.72
N LEU A 13 2.40 4.53 -3.84
CA LEU A 13 3.60 3.83 -3.40
C LEU A 13 3.86 2.64 -4.30
N THR A 14 5.13 2.40 -4.59
CA THR A 14 5.60 1.22 -5.29
C THR A 14 5.62 0.01 -4.38
N LEU A 15 5.73 -1.18 -4.97
CA LEU A 15 5.83 -2.43 -4.23
C LEU A 15 7.01 -2.48 -3.24
N ALA A 16 8.14 -1.85 -3.58
CA ALA A 16 9.29 -1.76 -2.69
C ALA A 16 8.99 -0.86 -1.49
N GLU A 17 8.47 0.33 -1.72
CA GLU A 17 8.10 1.27 -0.65
C GLU A 17 7.02 0.70 0.27
N THR A 18 6.03 0.00 -0.28
CA THR A 18 5.01 -0.69 0.52
C THR A 18 5.60 -1.83 1.36
N ALA A 19 6.57 -2.56 0.81
CA ALA A 19 7.26 -3.63 1.54
C ALA A 19 8.07 -3.05 2.72
N ASP A 20 8.80 -1.97 2.49
CA ASP A 20 9.57 -1.27 3.53
C ASP A 20 8.67 -0.71 4.63
N LEU A 21 7.55 -0.08 4.27
CA LEU A 21 6.58 0.48 5.22
C LEU A 21 5.95 -0.59 6.12
N LEU A 22 5.60 -1.74 5.55
CA LEU A 22 5.01 -2.85 6.30
C LEU A 22 6.07 -3.70 7.01
N ARG A 23 7.36 -3.43 6.80
CA ARG A 23 8.50 -4.27 7.22
C ARG A 23 8.34 -5.74 6.77
N LEU A 24 7.85 -5.94 5.56
CA LEU A 24 7.65 -7.25 4.95
C LEU A 24 8.55 -7.43 3.73
N SER A 25 8.83 -8.67 3.36
CA SER A 25 9.46 -8.94 2.07
C SER A 25 8.53 -8.53 0.90
N PRO A 26 9.07 -7.98 -0.21
CA PRO A 26 8.33 -7.77 -1.45
C PRO A 26 7.52 -8.98 -1.91
N HIS A 27 8.03 -10.19 -1.64
CA HIS A 27 7.37 -11.45 -1.99
C HIS A 27 6.09 -11.66 -1.18
N THR A 28 6.12 -11.32 0.11
CA THR A 28 4.96 -11.36 1.00
C THR A 28 3.89 -10.37 0.55
N VAL A 29 4.28 -9.15 0.18
CA VAL A 29 3.35 -8.15 -0.37
C VAL A 29 2.66 -8.66 -1.64
N ARG A 30 3.40 -9.28 -2.57
CA ARG A 30 2.81 -9.93 -3.76
C ARG A 30 1.83 -11.05 -3.38
N ALA A 31 2.15 -11.85 -2.38
CA ALA A 31 1.26 -12.90 -1.90
C ALA A 31 -0.02 -12.32 -1.29
N MET A 32 0.06 -11.20 -0.57
CA MET A 32 -1.11 -10.50 -0.01
C MET A 32 -2.02 -9.93 -1.11
N VAL A 33 -1.43 -9.35 -2.16
CA VAL A 33 -2.16 -8.92 -3.36
C VAL A 33 -2.86 -10.10 -4.04
N ARG A 34 -2.16 -11.23 -4.21
CA ARG A 34 -2.72 -12.44 -4.82
C ARG A 34 -3.86 -13.04 -3.99
N LYS A 35 -3.78 -12.93 -2.65
CA LYS A 35 -4.83 -13.33 -1.70
C LYS A 35 -5.98 -12.32 -1.59
N GLY A 36 -5.93 -11.18 -2.28
CA GLY A 36 -6.96 -10.15 -2.23
C GLY A 36 -6.97 -9.32 -0.93
N LYS A 37 -5.95 -9.46 -0.08
CA LYS A 37 -5.83 -8.71 1.18
C LYS A 37 -5.38 -7.26 0.96
N LEU A 38 -4.74 -6.99 -0.17
CA LEU A 38 -4.16 -5.68 -0.48
C LEU A 38 -4.50 -5.34 -1.92
N ARG A 39 -5.19 -4.21 -2.14
CA ARG A 39 -5.69 -3.83 -3.46
C ARG A 39 -4.70 -2.90 -4.18
N PRO A 40 -4.03 -3.35 -5.25
CA PRO A 40 -3.15 -2.49 -6.02
C PRO A 40 -3.94 -1.60 -6.99
N VAL A 41 -3.49 -0.37 -7.13
CA VAL A 41 -3.77 0.46 -8.30
C VAL A 41 -2.86 -0.01 -9.43
N ARG A 42 -3.44 -0.55 -10.50
CA ARG A 42 -2.69 -1.05 -11.66
C ARG A 42 -2.57 0.06 -12.70
N ILE A 43 -1.36 0.56 -12.90
CA ILE A 43 -1.03 1.44 -14.02
C ILE A 43 -0.18 0.62 -15.00
N CYS A 44 -0.78 0.23 -16.13
CA CYS A 44 -0.22 -0.69 -17.12
C CYS A 44 0.22 -2.03 -16.50
N ARG A 45 1.51 -2.16 -16.19
CA ARG A 45 2.16 -3.36 -15.63
C ARG A 45 2.70 -3.18 -14.21
N ARG A 46 2.60 -1.97 -13.66
CA ARG A 46 3.14 -1.63 -12.34
C ARG A 46 2.08 -1.81 -11.28
N LEU A 47 2.47 -2.42 -10.16
CA LEU A 47 1.68 -2.49 -8.94
C LEU A 47 2.00 -1.25 -8.12
N LEU A 48 1.00 -0.42 -7.91
CA LEU A 48 1.06 0.75 -7.07
C LEU A 48 0.03 0.63 -5.95
N PHE A 49 0.25 1.31 -4.84
CA PHE A 49 -0.57 1.20 -3.64
C PHE A 49 -0.89 2.59 -3.12
N SER A 50 -2.16 2.85 -2.83
CA SER A 50 -2.53 4.10 -2.15
C SER A 50 -2.20 3.98 -0.66
N GLN A 51 -1.86 5.10 -0.03
CA GLN A 51 -1.65 5.12 1.41
C GLN A 51 -2.93 4.80 2.19
N GLU A 52 -4.10 5.13 1.63
CA GLU A 52 -5.41 4.81 2.22
C GLU A 52 -5.63 3.30 2.33
N GLU A 53 -5.26 2.54 1.30
CA GLU A 53 -5.39 1.07 1.32
C GLU A 53 -4.42 0.46 2.34
N ILE A 54 -3.21 1.00 2.46
CA ILE A 54 -2.24 0.56 3.50
C ILE A 54 -2.77 0.88 4.90
N ALA A 55 -3.32 2.08 5.11
CA ALA A 55 -3.92 2.47 6.38
C ALA A 55 -5.12 1.58 6.73
N ARG A 56 -5.97 1.25 5.74
CA ARG A 56 -7.06 0.28 5.91
C ARG A 56 -6.55 -1.09 6.34
N LEU A 57 -5.53 -1.62 5.67
CA LEU A 57 -4.92 -2.90 6.02
C LEU A 57 -4.39 -2.91 7.46
N LEU A 58 -3.72 -1.82 7.87
CA LEU A 58 -3.22 -1.69 9.24
C LEU A 58 -4.34 -1.57 10.27
N ALA A 59 -5.46 -0.93 9.92
CA ALA A 59 -6.64 -0.83 10.77
C ALA A 59 -7.37 -2.18 10.94
N GLU A 60 -7.43 -3.01 9.89
CA GLU A 60 -8.03 -4.36 9.93
C GLU A 60 -7.15 -5.38 10.70
N ALA A 61 -5.86 -5.09 10.91
CA ALA A 61 -4.94 -5.96 11.65
C ALA A 61 -4.98 -5.77 13.18
N LYS A 62 -5.79 -4.83 13.68
CA LYS A 62 -5.97 -4.52 15.10
C LYS A 62 -7.23 -5.19 15.63
#